data_AF-A0AAQ3X4Y1-F1
#
_entry.id   AF-A0AAQ3X4Y1-F1
#
_cell.length_a   1.000
_cell.length_b   1.000
_cell.length_c   1.000
_cell.angle_alpha   90.00
_cell.angle_beta   90.00
_cell.angle_gamma   90.00
#
_symmetry.space_group_name_H-M   'P 1'
#
loop_
_entity.id
_entity.type
_entity.pdbx_description
1 polymer ?
#
loop_
_entity_poly.entity_id
_entity_poly.type
_entity_poly.pdbx_seq_one_letter_code
_entity_poly.pdbx_strand_id
1 'polypeptide(L)'
;MSTMMSWSWFFLHLSLSLLLKLGHVTAVVGAGRDNLSNMDGWKLSFYLQMELLIQAHLTRESFALTPTLLKDYRHMLELAPRLLEELVKIAVLPRNPHGFGWLRPAIGVIELSQNIIQAVPLGARKATGGNTEGIAPLLQLPYFTEATVKKIARKKIRAFQELCDMSVEDRAVLLTQVAGLSEQQARDVELVLEMIPSIEVDIKCETEGEEGIQEGDVVTMYAWVSLQRRNGLTAALPHCPNFPFHKEENFWLLLADAASNDVWLSQKVSFMDETTAITAASKAIQETQEALGATAKEIGVAVREAVDRVKRGSRLVMGKFQAPAEGTHNLTSFCLCDAWIGCDTKTSFKLKVLKRSRAGTRGHVPEEGPVAATEDGNEEEEEEEEEEYDDYESEYSDDEEDEKNKGKGKGKVANGSAHQGADSDIDSGSDE
;
A
#
# COMPACT_ATOMS: atom_id res chain seq x y z
N MET A 1 -14.39 -8.00 -17.58
CA MET A 1 -13.12 -7.45 -18.11
C MET A 1 -13.17 -5.97 -18.52
N SER A 2 -14.34 -5.34 -18.73
CA SER A 2 -14.45 -3.93 -19.16
C SER A 2 -14.14 -2.87 -18.06
N THR A 3 -14.29 -3.21 -16.77
CA THR A 3 -14.03 -2.30 -15.63
C THR A 3 -12.56 -2.25 -15.17
N MET A 4 -11.74 -3.27 -15.46
CA MET A 4 -10.29 -3.24 -15.17
C MET A 4 -9.53 -2.29 -16.11
N MET A 5 -10.03 -2.10 -17.34
CA MET A 5 -9.47 -1.12 -18.27
C MET A 5 -9.68 0.33 -17.81
N SER A 6 -10.75 0.62 -17.07
CA SER A 6 -11.08 1.99 -16.61
C SER A 6 -10.18 2.51 -15.48
N TRP A 7 -9.73 1.64 -14.56
CA TRP A 7 -8.85 2.03 -13.45
C TRP A 7 -7.38 2.03 -13.84
N SER A 8 -6.99 1.09 -14.71
CA SER A 8 -5.70 1.16 -15.37
C SER A 8 -5.63 2.44 -16.22
N TRP A 9 -6.72 2.82 -16.91
CA TRP A 9 -6.83 4.14 -17.53
C TRP A 9 -6.77 5.28 -16.53
N PHE A 10 -7.40 5.26 -15.36
CA PHE A 10 -7.31 6.36 -14.39
C PHE A 10 -5.88 6.56 -13.86
N PHE A 11 -5.17 5.49 -13.51
CA PHE A 11 -3.76 5.57 -13.08
C PHE A 11 -2.80 5.84 -14.25
N LEU A 12 -3.10 5.36 -15.46
CA LEU A 12 -2.36 5.70 -16.68
C LEU A 12 -2.64 7.14 -17.09
N HIS A 13 -3.85 7.69 -16.90
CA HIS A 13 -4.18 9.09 -17.15
C HIS A 13 -3.57 9.99 -16.09
N LEU A 14 -3.50 9.53 -14.83
CA LEU A 14 -2.79 10.22 -13.76
C LEU A 14 -1.29 10.20 -14.04
N SER A 15 -0.71 9.09 -14.47
CA SER A 15 0.73 8.94 -14.76
C SER A 15 1.16 9.58 -16.09
N LEU A 16 0.34 9.49 -17.14
CA LEU A 16 0.55 10.11 -18.45
C LEU A 16 0.21 11.61 -18.42
N SER A 17 -0.78 12.05 -17.63
CA SER A 17 -0.91 13.47 -17.26
C SER A 17 0.27 13.92 -16.43
N LEU A 18 0.78 13.12 -15.49
CA LEU A 18 1.98 13.48 -14.73
C LEU A 18 3.18 13.63 -15.66
N LEU A 19 3.35 12.76 -16.67
CA LEU A 19 4.45 12.80 -17.65
C LEU A 19 4.31 13.95 -18.66
N LEU A 20 3.11 14.18 -19.22
CA LEU A 20 2.83 15.29 -20.14
C LEU A 20 2.82 16.64 -19.42
N LYS A 21 2.33 16.69 -18.17
CA LYS A 21 2.41 17.88 -17.31
C LYS A 21 3.80 18.06 -16.73
N LEU A 22 4.62 17.04 -16.46
CA LEU A 22 6.01 17.23 -16.01
C LEU A 22 6.85 18.00 -17.04
N GLY A 23 6.57 17.84 -18.34
CA GLY A 23 7.20 18.61 -19.42
C GLY A 23 6.73 20.07 -19.53
N HIS A 24 5.48 20.37 -19.15
CA HIS A 24 4.93 21.74 -19.16
C HIS A 24 5.01 22.44 -17.78
N VAL A 25 5.01 21.72 -16.67
CA VAL A 25 5.03 22.24 -15.29
C VAL A 25 6.45 22.59 -14.86
N THR A 26 7.49 21.93 -15.38
CA THR A 26 8.86 22.47 -15.26
C THR A 26 9.01 23.82 -15.97
N ALA A 27 8.25 24.06 -17.04
CA ALA A 27 8.20 25.37 -17.69
C ALA A 27 7.36 26.40 -16.91
N VAL A 28 6.29 25.99 -16.23
CA VAL A 28 5.42 26.90 -15.43
C VAL A 28 6.03 27.24 -14.06
N VAL A 29 6.69 26.31 -13.38
CA VAL A 29 7.37 26.57 -12.09
C VAL A 29 8.70 27.32 -12.32
N GLY A 30 9.34 27.15 -13.48
CA GLY A 30 10.52 27.93 -13.90
C GLY A 30 10.20 29.34 -14.41
N ALA A 31 8.96 29.61 -14.82
CA ALA A 31 8.52 30.94 -15.24
C ALA A 31 8.11 31.76 -14.02
N GLY A 32 9.09 32.43 -13.41
CA GLY A 32 8.91 33.25 -12.23
C GLY A 32 7.79 34.28 -12.35
N ARG A 33 7.08 34.46 -11.22
CA ARG A 33 6.31 35.62 -10.70
C ARG A 33 5.25 36.32 -11.60
N ASP A 34 5.38 36.29 -12.92
CA ASP A 34 4.58 37.10 -13.84
C ASP A 34 3.49 36.31 -14.57
N ASN A 35 3.49 34.97 -14.49
CA ASN A 35 2.48 34.12 -15.16
C ASN A 35 1.31 33.68 -14.27
N LEU A 36 1.38 33.87 -12.94
CA LEU A 36 0.23 33.56 -12.06
C LEU A 36 -0.85 34.65 -12.05
N SER A 37 -0.54 35.88 -12.50
CA SER A 37 -1.48 37.01 -12.52
C SER A 37 -2.38 37.05 -13.76
N ASN A 38 -2.12 36.25 -14.79
CA ASN A 38 -2.84 36.27 -16.07
C ASN A 38 -3.75 35.04 -16.30
N MET A 39 -4.02 34.24 -15.27
CA MET A 39 -4.85 33.02 -15.38
C MET A 39 -6.36 33.24 -15.15
N ASP A 40 -6.88 34.44 -15.37
CA ASP A 40 -8.31 34.77 -15.17
C ASP A 40 -9.28 34.21 -16.24
N GLY A 41 -8.81 33.35 -17.16
CA GLY A 41 -9.58 32.92 -18.33
C GLY A 41 -10.12 31.48 -18.34
N TRP A 42 -9.69 30.62 -17.43
CA TRP A 42 -10.08 29.20 -17.46
C TRP A 42 -10.71 28.84 -16.12
N LYS A 43 -11.98 28.42 -16.15
CA LYS A 43 -12.59 27.67 -15.03
C LYS A 43 -11.79 26.39 -14.87
N LEU A 44 -10.67 26.47 -14.15
CA LEU A 44 -9.87 25.33 -13.78
C LEU A 44 -10.81 24.39 -13.04
N SER A 45 -10.98 23.17 -13.56
CA SER A 45 -11.80 22.17 -12.88
C SER A 45 -11.34 22.09 -11.42
N PHE A 46 -12.29 22.08 -10.47
CA PHE A 46 -12.00 22.02 -9.04
C PHE A 46 -10.96 20.93 -8.72
N TYR A 47 -11.01 19.79 -9.42
CA TYR A 47 -10.04 18.70 -9.30
C TYR A 47 -8.61 19.10 -9.68
N LEU A 48 -8.44 19.88 -10.76
CA LEU A 48 -7.13 20.36 -11.19
C LEU A 48 -6.55 21.39 -10.22
N GLN A 49 -7.40 22.24 -9.64
CA GLN A 49 -6.98 23.15 -8.56
C GLN A 49 -6.46 22.35 -7.36
N MET A 50 -7.21 21.34 -6.90
CA MET A 50 -6.80 20.50 -5.77
C MET A 50 -5.50 19.72 -6.05
N GLU A 51 -5.34 19.16 -7.25
CA GLU A 51 -4.12 18.49 -7.69
C GLU A 51 -2.89 19.42 -7.58
N LEU A 52 -3.02 20.67 -8.06
CA LEU A 52 -1.94 21.66 -7.99
C LEU A 52 -1.64 22.09 -6.55
N LEU A 53 -2.65 22.20 -5.68
CA LEU A 53 -2.44 22.52 -4.26
C LEU A 53 -1.71 21.39 -3.54
N ILE A 54 -2.03 20.12 -3.83
CA ILE A 54 -1.27 18.96 -3.31
C ILE A 54 0.15 19.02 -3.84
N GLN A 55 0.35 19.31 -5.13
CA GLN A 55 1.70 19.41 -5.68
C GLN A 55 2.53 20.50 -4.99
N ALA A 56 1.96 21.70 -4.79
CA ALA A 56 2.61 22.79 -4.06
C ALA A 56 2.93 22.40 -2.60
N HIS A 57 2.08 21.59 -1.97
CA HIS A 57 2.37 21.02 -0.65
C HIS A 57 3.60 20.09 -0.70
N LEU A 58 3.59 19.12 -1.61
CA LEU A 58 4.63 18.11 -1.72
C LEU A 58 5.99 18.69 -2.14
N THR A 59 6.01 19.78 -2.90
CA THR A 59 7.23 20.53 -3.25
C THR A 59 7.65 21.57 -2.22
N ARG A 60 6.86 21.77 -1.15
CA ARG A 60 7.07 22.78 -0.09
C ARG A 60 7.03 24.22 -0.62
N GLU A 61 6.27 24.46 -1.67
CA GLU A 61 6.10 25.75 -2.34
C GLU A 61 4.80 26.46 -1.94
N SER A 62 4.17 26.04 -0.83
CA SER A 62 2.93 26.63 -0.32
C SER A 62 3.05 28.12 0.04
N PHE A 63 4.26 28.64 0.25
CA PHE A 63 4.53 30.06 0.44
C PHE A 63 4.21 30.92 -0.80
N ALA A 64 4.17 30.30 -2.00
CA ALA A 64 3.86 30.98 -3.26
C ALA A 64 2.35 31.10 -3.52
N LEU A 65 1.50 30.51 -2.66
CA LEU A 65 0.05 30.53 -2.82
C LEU A 65 -0.54 31.90 -2.47
N THR A 66 -1.57 32.31 -3.21
CA THR A 66 -2.35 33.51 -2.88
C THR A 66 -3.18 33.28 -1.61
N PRO A 67 -3.59 34.34 -0.88
CA PRO A 67 -4.41 34.18 0.33
C PRO A 67 -5.70 33.39 0.13
N THR A 68 -6.33 33.50 -1.04
CA THR A 68 -7.53 32.74 -1.40
C THR A 68 -7.23 31.25 -1.51
N LEU A 69 -6.18 30.88 -2.25
CA LEU A 69 -5.77 29.48 -2.42
C LEU A 69 -5.24 28.87 -1.12
N LEU A 70 -4.67 29.68 -0.22
CA LEU A 70 -4.18 29.21 1.08
C LEU A 70 -5.31 28.65 1.94
N LYS A 71 -6.52 29.24 1.89
CA LYS A 71 -7.69 28.71 2.61
C LYS A 71 -8.07 27.32 2.11
N ASP A 72 -8.17 27.16 0.79
CA ASP A 72 -8.51 25.88 0.15
C ASP A 72 -7.43 24.82 0.41
N TYR A 73 -6.16 25.21 0.30
CA TYR A 73 -5.00 24.38 0.64
C TYR A 73 -5.06 23.85 2.07
N ARG A 74 -5.34 24.72 3.05
CA ARG A 74 -5.44 24.32 4.46
C ARG A 74 -6.59 23.34 4.66
N HIS A 75 -7.77 23.65 4.12
CA HIS A 75 -8.94 22.79 4.25
C HIS A 75 -8.71 21.41 3.64
N MET A 76 -8.08 21.36 2.46
CA MET A 76 -7.70 20.12 1.80
C MET A 76 -6.76 19.25 2.67
N LEU A 77 -5.69 19.86 3.20
CA LEU A 77 -4.73 19.14 4.02
C LEU A 77 -5.31 18.63 5.34
N GLU A 78 -6.23 19.38 5.94
CA GLU A 78 -6.94 18.96 7.14
C GLU A 78 -7.81 17.71 6.88
N LEU A 79 -8.43 17.63 5.71
CA LEU A 79 -9.27 16.49 5.32
C LEU A 79 -8.48 15.28 4.79
N ALA A 80 -7.28 15.51 4.24
CA ALA A 80 -6.52 14.48 3.54
C ALA A 80 -6.29 13.20 4.35
N PRO A 81 -5.86 13.23 5.63
CA PRO A 81 -5.62 11.99 6.39
C PRO A 81 -6.88 11.12 6.51
N ARG A 82 -8.04 11.74 6.73
CA ARG A 82 -9.32 11.05 6.86
C ARG A 82 -9.74 10.41 5.54
N LEU A 83 -9.62 11.15 4.44
CA LEU A 83 -9.96 10.63 3.11
C LEU A 83 -9.04 9.49 2.68
N LEU A 84 -7.74 9.61 2.96
CA LEU A 84 -6.76 8.56 2.65
C LEU A 84 -7.02 7.31 3.48
N GLU A 85 -7.37 7.44 4.75
CA GLU A 85 -7.78 6.30 5.58
C GLU A 85 -8.98 5.55 4.97
N GLU A 86 -10.02 6.27 4.53
CA GLU A 86 -11.17 5.65 3.88
C GLU A 86 -10.80 5.00 2.54
N LEU A 87 -9.88 5.59 1.78
CA LEU A 87 -9.35 4.98 0.56
C LEU A 87 -8.59 3.67 0.83
N VAL A 88 -7.83 3.59 1.92
CA VAL A 88 -7.20 2.32 2.34
C VAL A 88 -8.28 1.28 2.65
N LYS A 89 -9.31 1.64 3.43
CA LYS A 89 -10.44 0.74 3.73
C LYS A 89 -11.09 0.23 2.45
N ILE A 90 -11.38 1.11 1.49
CA ILE A 90 -11.97 0.76 0.18
C ILE A 90 -11.06 -0.18 -0.63
N ALA A 91 -9.75 0.01 -0.56
CA ALA A 91 -8.77 -0.82 -1.26
C ALA A 91 -8.68 -2.25 -0.67
N VAL A 92 -8.76 -2.38 0.67
CA VAL A 92 -8.67 -3.68 1.35
C VAL A 92 -10.02 -4.39 1.48
N LEU A 93 -11.13 -3.78 1.02
CA LEU A 93 -12.44 -4.44 1.03
C LEU A 93 -12.41 -5.78 0.28
N PRO A 94 -13.02 -6.84 0.85
CA PRO A 94 -13.30 -8.10 0.15
C PRO A 94 -14.06 -7.86 -1.16
N ARG A 95 -13.48 -8.23 -2.30
CA ARG A 95 -14.10 -7.99 -3.63
C ARG A 95 -14.16 -9.21 -4.53
N ASN A 96 -13.16 -10.09 -4.45
CA ASN A 96 -13.16 -11.31 -5.23
C ASN A 96 -14.04 -12.39 -4.55
N PRO A 97 -14.41 -13.48 -5.25
CA PRO A 97 -15.17 -14.57 -4.64
C PRO A 97 -14.50 -15.19 -3.41
N HIS A 98 -13.18 -15.03 -3.28
CA HIS A 98 -12.37 -15.49 -2.15
C HIS A 98 -12.33 -14.46 -0.99
N GLY A 99 -12.96 -13.30 -1.13
CA GLY A 99 -13.03 -12.27 -0.10
C GLY A 99 -11.77 -11.43 0.11
N PHE A 100 -10.85 -11.33 -0.86
CA PHE A 100 -9.62 -10.55 -0.73
C PHE A 100 -9.73 -9.12 -1.27
N GLY A 101 -8.92 -8.21 -0.67
CA GLY A 101 -8.73 -6.83 -1.10
C GLY A 101 -7.48 -6.65 -1.99
N TRP A 102 -7.20 -5.43 -2.45
CA TRP A 102 -6.08 -5.14 -3.36
C TRP A 102 -4.86 -4.57 -2.64
N LEU A 103 -3.73 -5.27 -2.72
CA LEU A 103 -2.50 -4.91 -2.02
C LEU A 103 -1.86 -3.62 -2.55
N ARG A 104 -1.54 -3.56 -3.84
CA ARG A 104 -0.85 -2.42 -4.47
C ARG A 104 -1.62 -1.09 -4.30
N PRO A 105 -2.96 -1.02 -4.51
CA PRO A 105 -3.73 0.17 -4.19
C PRO A 105 -3.65 0.55 -2.71
N ALA A 106 -3.76 -0.41 -1.79
CA ALA A 106 -3.67 -0.12 -0.36
C ALA A 106 -2.29 0.46 0.01
N ILE A 107 -1.20 -0.15 -0.46
CA ILE A 107 0.17 0.37 -0.27
C ILE A 107 0.28 1.78 -0.85
N GLY A 108 -0.15 2.00 -2.10
CA GLY A 108 -0.02 3.29 -2.76
C GLY A 108 -0.78 4.43 -2.06
N VAL A 109 -1.94 4.15 -1.48
CA VAL A 109 -2.68 5.13 -0.67
C VAL A 109 -1.94 5.45 0.64
N ILE A 110 -1.37 4.44 1.30
CA ILE A 110 -0.59 4.64 2.53
C ILE A 110 0.68 5.45 2.22
N GLU A 111 1.40 5.13 1.16
CA GLU A 111 2.56 5.89 0.70
C GLU A 111 2.19 7.35 0.39
N LEU A 112 1.05 7.58 -0.27
CA LEU A 112 0.54 8.92 -0.51
C LEU A 112 0.28 9.68 0.80
N SER A 113 -0.28 9.02 1.82
CA SER A 113 -0.42 9.59 3.17
C SER A 113 0.92 10.00 3.73
N GLN A 114 1.92 9.11 3.73
CA GLN A 114 3.26 9.44 4.24
C GLN A 114 3.87 10.66 3.51
N ASN A 115 3.72 10.76 2.18
CA ASN A 115 4.22 11.91 1.40
C ASN A 115 3.52 13.22 1.73
N ILE A 116 2.20 13.18 1.92
CA ILE A 116 1.43 14.37 2.31
C ILE A 116 1.84 14.77 3.73
N ILE A 117 1.87 13.85 4.69
CA ILE A 117 2.24 14.19 6.08
C ILE A 117 3.67 14.75 6.16
N GLN A 118 4.64 14.17 5.44
CA GLN A 118 6.02 14.64 5.46
C GLN A 118 6.32 15.80 4.48
N ALA A 119 5.34 16.20 3.66
CA ALA A 119 5.52 17.12 2.55
C ALA A 119 6.75 16.76 1.70
N VAL A 120 6.75 15.55 1.13
CA VAL A 120 7.82 15.01 0.28
C VAL A 120 7.28 14.68 -1.12
N PRO A 121 7.95 15.04 -2.22
CA PRO A 121 7.48 14.73 -3.57
C PRO A 121 7.32 13.22 -3.81
N LEU A 122 6.23 12.80 -4.45
CA LEU A 122 6.02 11.39 -4.84
C LEU A 122 7.15 10.86 -5.74
N GLY A 123 7.69 11.72 -6.61
CA GLY A 123 8.82 11.39 -7.46
C GLY A 123 10.09 11.00 -6.69
N ALA A 124 10.23 11.42 -5.44
CA ALA A 124 11.38 11.07 -4.60
C ALA A 124 11.40 9.60 -4.17
N ARG A 125 10.27 8.87 -4.30
CA ARG A 125 10.21 7.41 -4.09
C ARG A 125 10.74 6.59 -5.26
N LYS A 126 10.96 7.22 -6.42
CA LYS A 126 11.46 6.50 -7.60
C LYS A 126 12.84 5.94 -7.28
N ALA A 127 12.99 4.63 -7.50
CA ALA A 127 14.24 3.95 -7.35
C ALA A 127 15.31 4.59 -8.26
N THR A 128 16.46 4.94 -7.68
CA THR A 128 17.57 5.57 -8.40
C THR A 128 18.90 5.02 -7.91
N GLY A 129 19.81 4.71 -8.83
CA GLY A 129 21.21 4.39 -8.49
C GLY A 129 21.43 3.19 -7.55
N GLY A 130 20.54 2.19 -7.58
CA GLY A 130 20.61 0.99 -6.73
C GLY A 130 19.84 1.10 -5.41
N ASN A 131 19.24 2.25 -5.11
CA ASN A 131 18.32 2.40 -3.98
C ASN A 131 16.88 2.12 -4.45
N THR A 132 16.25 1.09 -3.88
CA THR A 132 14.89 0.63 -4.21
C THR A 132 13.79 1.51 -3.61
N GLU A 133 14.08 2.29 -2.58
CA GLU A 133 13.12 3.14 -1.85
C GLU A 133 13.21 4.62 -2.25
N GLY A 134 14.19 4.96 -3.08
CA GLY A 134 14.46 6.33 -3.49
C GLY A 134 14.97 7.21 -2.33
N ILE A 135 14.90 8.52 -2.51
CA ILE A 135 15.44 9.50 -1.55
C ILE A 135 14.36 10.09 -0.62
N ALA A 136 13.09 9.68 -0.78
CA ALA A 136 11.98 10.19 0.01
C ALA A 136 12.20 10.10 1.54
N PRO A 137 12.71 8.99 2.11
CA PRO A 137 12.96 8.93 3.56
C PRO A 137 14.07 9.87 4.03
N LEU A 138 15.00 10.28 3.15
CA LEU A 138 16.02 11.27 3.50
C LEU A 138 15.44 12.70 3.46
N LEU A 139 14.55 12.99 2.51
CA LEU A 139 13.95 14.32 2.37
C LEU A 139 12.97 14.66 3.50
N GLN A 140 12.49 13.69 4.27
CA GLN A 140 11.66 13.94 5.45
C GLN A 140 12.47 14.58 6.61
N LEU A 141 13.79 14.39 6.63
CA LEU A 141 14.66 14.93 7.67
C LEU A 141 14.76 16.46 7.58
N PRO A 142 14.93 17.17 8.72
CA PRO A 142 15.10 18.60 8.71
C PRO A 142 16.39 18.98 7.97
N TYR A 143 16.37 20.11 7.25
CA TYR A 143 17.50 20.63 6.46
C TYR A 143 17.99 19.74 5.29
N PHE A 144 17.32 18.61 5.03
CA PHE A 144 17.62 17.79 3.86
C PHE A 144 16.93 18.35 2.62
N THR A 145 17.74 18.52 1.59
CA THR A 145 17.32 18.88 0.22
C THR A 145 17.88 17.86 -0.75
N GLU A 146 17.41 17.85 -2.00
CA GLU A 146 18.03 17.00 -3.03
C GLU A 146 19.53 17.27 -3.18
N ALA A 147 19.97 18.53 -3.01
CA ALA A 147 21.37 18.89 -3.06
C ALA A 147 22.15 18.28 -1.88
N THR A 148 21.58 18.32 -0.68
CA THR A 148 22.14 17.67 0.52
C THR A 148 22.29 16.16 0.29
N VAL A 149 21.24 15.50 -0.20
CA VAL A 149 21.24 14.05 -0.51
C VAL A 149 22.30 13.71 -1.56
N LYS A 150 22.42 14.50 -2.63
CA LYS A 150 23.44 14.33 -3.68
C LYS A 150 24.87 14.46 -3.13
N LYS A 151 25.10 15.32 -2.13
CA LYS A 151 26.43 15.45 -1.48
C LYS A 151 26.78 14.20 -0.67
N ILE A 152 25.88 13.74 0.20
CA ILE A 152 26.14 12.56 1.06
C ILE A 152 26.22 11.26 0.26
N ALA A 153 25.50 11.15 -0.86
CA ALA A 153 25.59 10.00 -1.76
C ALA A 153 27.00 9.76 -2.33
N ARG A 154 27.82 10.81 -2.44
CA ARG A 154 29.23 10.71 -2.86
C ARG A 154 30.11 10.00 -1.83
N LYS A 155 29.66 9.92 -0.57
CA LYS A 155 30.29 9.14 0.51
C LYS A 155 29.72 7.73 0.65
N LYS A 156 29.00 7.25 -0.38
CA LYS A 156 28.35 5.93 -0.43
C LYS A 156 27.19 5.75 0.56
N ILE A 157 26.62 6.85 1.07
CA ILE A 157 25.36 6.83 1.82
C ILE A 157 24.22 7.19 0.87
N ARG A 158 23.59 6.17 0.29
CA ARG A 158 22.55 6.26 -0.73
C ARG A 158 21.16 5.88 -0.21
N ALA A 159 21.09 5.07 0.84
CA ALA A 159 19.84 4.64 1.48
C ALA A 159 19.67 5.28 2.87
N PHE A 160 18.42 5.35 3.32
CA PHE A 160 18.10 5.87 4.65
C PHE A 160 18.65 4.99 5.76
N GLN A 161 18.53 3.67 5.62
CA GLN A 161 19.08 2.72 6.60
C GLN A 161 20.59 2.88 6.77
N GLU A 162 21.34 3.11 5.69
CA GLU A 162 22.78 3.34 5.75
C GLU A 162 23.14 4.58 6.59
N LEU A 163 22.32 5.64 6.57
CA LEU A 163 22.51 6.81 7.43
C LEU A 163 22.20 6.48 8.90
N CYS A 164 21.14 5.70 9.12
CA CYS A 164 20.72 5.24 10.44
C CYS A 164 21.76 4.33 11.11
N ASP A 165 22.43 3.47 10.35
CA ASP A 165 23.40 2.48 10.84
C ASP A 165 24.77 3.09 11.20
N MET A 166 25.02 4.35 10.83
CA MET A 166 26.23 5.06 11.23
C MET A 166 26.30 5.29 12.75
N SER A 167 27.50 5.35 13.29
CA SER A 167 27.73 5.90 14.63
C SER A 167 27.24 7.36 14.71
N VAL A 168 26.87 7.82 15.90
CA VAL A 168 26.40 9.20 16.11
C VAL A 168 27.50 10.19 15.72
N GLU A 169 28.75 9.86 16.03
CA GLU A 169 29.93 10.67 15.76
C GLU A 169 30.21 10.76 14.26
N ASP A 170 30.22 9.63 13.54
CA ASP A 170 30.47 9.61 12.10
C ASP A 170 29.34 10.31 11.34
N ARG A 171 28.10 10.16 11.80
CA ARG A 171 26.94 10.86 11.21
C ARG A 171 27.04 12.36 11.45
N ALA A 172 27.41 12.81 12.65
CA ALA A 172 27.63 14.24 12.91
C ALA A 172 28.72 14.83 12.01
N VAL A 173 29.83 14.10 11.80
CA VAL A 173 30.90 14.49 10.86
C VAL A 173 30.39 14.54 9.42
N LEU A 174 29.60 13.55 8.98
CA LEU A 174 28.99 13.54 7.64
C LEU A 174 28.08 14.74 7.43
N LEU A 175 27.17 15.01 8.38
CA LEU A 175 26.19 16.10 8.29
C LEU A 175 26.88 17.47 8.27
N THR A 176 27.89 17.68 9.10
CA THR A 176 28.60 18.96 9.18
C THR A 176 29.58 19.17 8.04
N GLN A 177 30.53 18.24 7.85
CA GLN A 177 31.65 18.42 6.93
C GLN A 177 31.31 18.13 5.47
N VAL A 178 30.36 17.22 5.21
CA VAL A 178 30.00 16.81 3.84
C VAL A 178 28.71 17.46 3.39
N ALA A 179 27.67 17.39 4.22
CA ALA A 179 26.37 17.97 3.89
C ALA A 179 26.38 19.51 4.00
N GLY A 180 27.25 20.06 4.86
CA GLY A 180 27.43 21.49 5.07
C GLY A 180 26.42 22.08 6.06
N LEU A 181 25.89 21.26 6.97
CA LEU A 181 24.98 21.68 8.02
C LEU A 181 25.76 22.28 9.20
N SER A 182 25.14 23.21 9.94
CA SER A 182 25.69 23.67 11.22
C SER A 182 25.60 22.56 12.27
N GLU A 183 26.34 22.68 13.37
CA GLU A 183 26.26 21.73 14.47
C GLU A 183 24.85 21.65 15.07
N GLN A 184 24.13 22.79 15.15
CA GLN A 184 22.75 22.80 15.62
C GLN A 184 21.84 22.04 14.65
N GLN A 185 21.99 22.27 13.35
CA GLN A 185 21.20 21.56 12.33
C GLN A 185 21.47 20.05 12.35
N ALA A 186 22.72 19.64 12.57
CA ALA A 186 23.06 18.23 12.71
C ALA A 186 22.43 17.61 13.98
N ARG A 187 22.38 18.34 15.10
CA ARG A 187 21.68 17.90 16.32
C ARG A 187 20.18 17.76 16.10
N ASP A 188 19.55 18.71 15.43
CA ASP A 188 18.12 18.64 15.11
C ASP A 188 17.79 17.43 14.24
N VAL A 189 18.65 17.09 13.26
CA VAL A 189 18.52 15.86 12.46
C VAL A 189 18.59 14.63 13.36
N GLU A 190 19.53 14.60 14.31
CA GLU A 190 19.66 13.48 15.24
C GLU A 190 18.40 13.28 16.09
N LEU A 191 17.84 14.36 16.65
CA LEU A 191 16.59 14.30 17.41
C LEU A 191 15.44 13.71 16.58
N VAL A 192 15.36 14.06 15.28
CA VAL A 192 14.34 13.48 14.39
C VAL A 192 14.61 12.01 14.10
N LEU A 193 15.87 11.60 13.88
CA LEU A 193 16.22 10.19 13.71
C LEU A 193 15.88 9.35 14.95
N GLU A 194 16.00 9.91 16.15
CA GLU A 194 15.63 9.23 17.39
C GLU A 194 14.11 9.01 17.54
N MET A 195 13.29 9.84 16.89
CA MET A 195 11.83 9.75 16.90
C MET A 195 11.26 8.76 15.87
N ILE A 196 12.01 8.45 14.81
CA ILE A 196 11.53 7.56 13.76
C ILE A 196 11.36 6.14 14.33
N PRO A 197 10.17 5.53 14.19
CA PRO A 197 9.92 4.21 14.74
C PRO A 197 10.61 3.12 13.92
N SER A 198 11.08 2.08 14.62
CA SER A 198 11.46 0.79 14.07
C SER A 198 10.36 -0.21 14.43
N ILE A 199 9.86 -0.93 13.43
CA ILE A 199 8.76 -1.89 13.60
C ILE A 199 9.28 -3.31 13.45
N GLU A 200 8.80 -4.19 14.31
CA GLU A 200 9.00 -5.64 14.21
C GLU A 200 7.63 -6.32 14.25
N VAL A 201 7.43 -7.33 13.40
CA VAL A 201 6.18 -8.07 13.32
C VAL A 201 6.46 -9.56 13.50
N ASP A 202 5.88 -10.13 14.54
CA ASP A 202 5.92 -11.55 14.88
C ASP A 202 4.53 -12.15 14.61
N ILE A 203 4.43 -13.12 13.71
CA ILE A 203 3.16 -13.71 13.25
C ILE A 203 3.13 -15.21 13.47
N LYS A 204 2.02 -15.65 14.03
CA LYS A 204 1.66 -17.05 14.21
C LYS A 204 0.27 -17.31 13.64
N CYS A 205 0.08 -18.42 12.95
CA CYS A 205 -1.21 -18.85 12.44
C CYS A 205 -1.53 -20.23 13.02
N GLU A 206 -2.73 -20.39 13.58
CA GLU A 206 -3.18 -21.63 14.24
C GLU A 206 -4.64 -21.92 13.89
N THR A 207 -5.02 -23.20 14.00
CA THR A 207 -6.39 -23.70 13.87
C THR A 207 -6.78 -24.42 15.16
N GLU A 208 -8.07 -24.44 15.47
CA GLU A 208 -8.57 -25.15 16.65
C GLU A 208 -8.62 -26.66 16.39
N GLY A 209 -8.01 -27.46 17.28
CA GLY A 209 -8.27 -28.89 17.37
C GLY A 209 -7.43 -29.85 16.51
N GLU A 210 -6.46 -29.37 15.71
CA GLU A 210 -5.69 -30.24 14.81
C GLU A 210 -4.16 -29.97 14.83
N GLU A 211 -3.37 -31.03 14.57
CA GLU A 211 -1.91 -30.93 14.32
C GLU A 211 -1.63 -30.42 12.90
N GLY A 212 -2.15 -29.25 12.56
CA GLY A 212 -1.96 -28.61 11.26
C GLY A 212 -3.19 -27.87 10.75
N ILE A 213 -2.96 -27.03 9.74
CA ILE A 213 -4.03 -26.29 9.08
C ILE A 213 -4.46 -27.11 7.87
N GLN A 214 -5.73 -27.52 7.82
CA GLN A 214 -6.32 -28.19 6.66
C GLN A 214 -7.07 -27.20 5.75
N GLU A 215 -7.24 -27.59 4.50
CA GLU A 215 -8.04 -26.84 3.54
C GLU A 215 -9.46 -26.59 4.06
N GLY A 216 -9.88 -25.32 4.05
CA GLY A 216 -11.20 -24.88 4.50
C GLY A 216 -11.32 -24.56 5.99
N ASP A 217 -10.28 -24.81 6.80
CA ASP A 217 -10.27 -24.47 8.22
C ASP A 217 -10.35 -22.97 8.47
N VAL A 218 -10.92 -22.58 9.61
CA VAL A 218 -10.86 -21.19 10.08
C VAL A 218 -9.54 -20.99 10.81
N VAL A 219 -8.59 -20.35 10.13
CA VAL A 219 -7.27 -20.01 10.66
C VAL A 219 -7.36 -18.73 11.49
N THR A 220 -6.84 -18.77 12.70
CA THR A 220 -6.62 -17.58 13.54
C THR A 220 -5.18 -17.13 13.42
N MET A 221 -4.98 -15.90 12.94
CA MET A 221 -3.70 -15.20 12.95
C MET A 221 -3.54 -14.45 14.26
N TYR A 222 -2.38 -14.60 14.89
CA TYR A 222 -1.89 -13.79 15.99
C TYR A 222 -0.67 -13.03 15.50
N ALA A 223 -0.73 -11.70 15.52
CA ALA A 223 0.37 -10.84 15.12
C ALA A 223 0.71 -9.87 16.25
N TRP A 224 1.95 -9.91 16.72
CA TRP A 224 2.49 -8.91 17.62
C TRP A 224 3.28 -7.89 16.83
N VAL A 225 2.77 -6.66 16.80
CA VAL A 225 3.44 -5.51 16.18
C VAL A 225 4.17 -4.75 17.28
N SER A 226 5.49 -4.78 17.26
CA SER A 226 6.35 -4.13 18.24
C SER A 226 6.94 -2.84 17.65
N LEU A 227 6.82 -1.74 18.37
CA LEU A 227 7.39 -0.45 18.01
C LEU A 227 8.51 -0.09 18.98
N GLN A 228 9.67 0.25 18.43
CA GLN A 228 10.81 0.74 19.17
C GLN A 228 11.30 2.07 18.59
N ARG A 229 11.82 2.95 19.46
CA ARG A 229 12.48 4.20 19.09
C ARG A 229 13.79 4.30 19.85
N ARG A 230 14.76 5.04 19.29
CA ARG A 230 16.06 5.24 19.97
C ARG A 230 15.90 6.07 21.24
N ASN A 231 14.91 6.96 21.27
CA ASN A 231 14.56 7.74 22.46
C ASN A 231 13.74 6.95 23.52
N GLY A 232 13.38 5.69 23.25
CA GLY A 232 12.63 4.83 24.17
C GLY A 232 11.13 5.11 24.28
N LEU A 233 10.59 6.09 23.55
CA LEU A 233 9.15 6.37 23.55
C LEU A 233 8.38 5.34 22.72
N THR A 234 7.29 4.82 23.27
CA THR A 234 6.38 3.87 22.60
C THR A 234 5.24 4.58 21.87
N ALA A 235 4.86 5.78 22.32
CA ALA A 235 3.87 6.65 21.69
C ALA A 235 4.42 8.07 21.52
N ALA A 236 4.30 8.63 20.31
CA ALA A 236 4.73 9.98 19.97
C ALA A 236 3.94 10.49 18.76
N LEU A 237 3.92 11.82 18.58
CA LEU A 237 3.45 12.44 17.35
C LEU A 237 4.61 12.48 16.33
N PRO A 238 4.33 12.35 15.02
CA PRO A 238 5.36 12.39 14.01
C PRO A 238 5.93 13.81 13.87
N HIS A 239 7.21 13.91 13.55
CA HIS A 239 7.81 15.19 13.18
C HIS A 239 7.39 15.55 11.75
N CYS A 240 6.35 16.38 11.62
CA CYS A 240 5.80 16.81 10.34
C CYS A 240 5.61 18.34 10.27
N PRO A 241 6.70 19.15 10.28
CA PRO A 241 6.63 20.61 10.43
C PRO A 241 5.87 21.33 9.30
N ASN A 242 5.76 20.70 8.12
CA ASN A 242 5.04 21.26 6.97
C ASN A 242 3.54 20.90 6.97
N PHE A 243 3.10 20.01 7.87
CA PHE A 243 1.71 19.61 8.03
C PHE A 243 1.14 20.31 9.28
N PRO A 244 0.31 21.36 9.12
CA PRO A 244 -0.03 22.27 10.22
C PRO A 244 -1.22 21.80 11.07
N PHE A 245 -1.60 20.52 10.98
CA PHE A 245 -2.74 19.94 11.69
C PHE A 245 -2.28 18.78 12.58
N HIS A 246 -3.11 18.46 13.57
CA HIS A 246 -2.84 17.33 14.45
C HIS A 246 -2.82 16.01 13.66
N LYS A 247 -1.74 15.24 13.82
CA LYS A 247 -1.58 13.92 13.21
C LYS A 247 -0.98 12.97 14.23
N GLU A 248 -1.69 11.89 14.51
CA GLU A 248 -1.14 10.75 15.27
C GLU A 248 -0.47 9.76 14.32
N GLU A 249 0.48 8.98 14.80
CA GLU A 249 1.08 7.89 14.02
C GLU A 249 0.18 6.65 14.07
N ASN A 250 -0.30 6.19 12.92
CA ASN A 250 -0.99 4.91 12.81
C ASN A 250 -0.24 3.98 11.86
N PHE A 251 -0.48 2.69 12.05
CA PHE A 251 0.09 1.64 11.23
C PHE A 251 -1.01 0.79 10.63
N TRP A 252 -0.77 0.25 9.44
CA TRP A 252 -1.62 -0.72 8.79
C TRP A 252 -0.87 -2.04 8.72
N LEU A 253 -1.36 -3.05 9.43
CA LEU A 253 -0.91 -4.43 9.27
C LEU A 253 -1.76 -5.09 8.18
N LEU A 254 -1.12 -5.48 7.08
CA LEU A 254 -1.74 -6.21 5.97
C LEU A 254 -1.10 -7.59 5.87
N LEU A 255 -1.89 -8.65 5.96
CA LEU A 255 -1.47 -9.99 5.57
C LEU A 255 -1.88 -10.21 4.12
N ALA A 256 -0.93 -10.50 3.24
CA ALA A 256 -1.19 -10.56 1.81
C ALA A 256 -0.34 -11.59 1.07
N ASP A 257 -0.85 -12.05 -0.07
CA ASP A 257 -0.05 -12.66 -1.11
C ASP A 257 0.41 -11.56 -2.09
N ALA A 258 1.72 -11.29 -2.07
CA ALA A 258 2.32 -10.25 -2.91
C ALA A 258 2.32 -10.60 -4.40
N ALA A 259 2.32 -11.89 -4.75
CA ALA A 259 2.32 -12.35 -6.13
C ALA A 259 0.95 -12.16 -6.77
N SER A 260 -0.12 -12.55 -6.06
CA SER A 260 -1.50 -12.39 -6.54
C SER A 260 -2.07 -10.98 -6.30
N ASN A 261 -1.38 -10.16 -5.51
CA ASN A 261 -1.83 -8.82 -5.12
C ASN A 261 -3.08 -8.81 -4.22
N ASP A 262 -3.29 -9.89 -3.48
CA ASP A 262 -4.47 -10.10 -2.62
C ASP A 262 -4.15 -9.82 -1.14
N VAL A 263 -4.95 -8.96 -0.52
CA VAL A 263 -4.93 -8.73 0.94
C VAL A 263 -5.95 -9.66 1.59
N TRP A 264 -5.47 -10.55 2.46
CA TRP A 264 -6.28 -11.53 3.18
C TRP A 264 -6.84 -10.96 4.47
N LEU A 265 -6.01 -10.21 5.19
CA LEU A 265 -6.40 -9.52 6.42
C LEU A 265 -5.77 -8.13 6.46
N SER A 266 -6.51 -7.18 7.03
CA SER A 266 -6.03 -5.82 7.25
C SER A 266 -6.50 -5.32 8.61
N GLN A 267 -5.59 -4.72 9.38
CA GLN A 267 -5.92 -4.09 10.65
C GLN A 267 -5.17 -2.78 10.82
N LYS A 268 -5.89 -1.74 11.26
CA LYS A 268 -5.28 -0.49 11.71
C LYS A 268 -4.79 -0.67 13.16
N VAL A 269 -3.55 -0.25 13.41
CA VAL A 269 -2.85 -0.37 14.70
C VAL A 269 -2.45 1.02 15.18
N SER A 270 -2.77 1.34 16.43
CA SER A 270 -2.37 2.58 17.10
C SER A 270 -1.62 2.26 18.39
N PHE A 271 -0.61 3.06 18.67
CA PHE A 271 0.18 2.97 19.90
C PHE A 271 -0.23 4.01 20.95
N MET A 272 -1.15 4.93 20.63
CA MET A 272 -1.52 6.05 21.50
C MET A 272 -2.30 5.63 22.75
N ASP A 273 -3.14 4.59 22.67
CA ASP A 273 -3.97 4.11 23.79
C ASP A 273 -3.42 2.80 24.37
N GLU A 274 -2.53 2.91 25.36
CA GLU A 274 -1.98 1.75 26.08
C GLU A 274 -3.06 1.01 26.89
N THR A 275 -4.03 1.72 27.46
CA THR A 275 -5.02 1.13 28.39
C THR A 275 -5.99 0.22 27.64
N THR A 276 -6.51 0.69 26.51
CA THR A 276 -7.35 -0.14 25.63
C THR A 276 -6.55 -1.30 25.07
N ALA A 277 -5.27 -1.10 24.70
CA ALA A 277 -4.42 -2.16 24.21
C ALA A 277 -4.16 -3.27 25.26
N ILE A 278 -3.89 -2.89 26.51
CA ILE A 278 -3.73 -3.82 27.63
C ILE A 278 -5.01 -4.64 27.82
N THR A 279 -6.17 -3.98 27.81
CA THR A 279 -7.47 -4.63 28.01
C THR A 279 -7.77 -5.63 26.89
N ALA A 280 -7.59 -5.21 25.64
CA ALA A 280 -7.83 -6.06 24.47
C ALA A 280 -6.88 -7.26 24.44
N ALA A 281 -5.57 -7.07 24.66
CA ALA A 281 -4.60 -8.15 24.66
C ALA A 281 -4.82 -9.13 25.81
N SER A 282 -5.12 -8.63 27.02
CA SER A 282 -5.39 -9.48 28.19
C SER A 282 -6.59 -10.37 27.94
N LYS A 283 -7.70 -9.80 27.45
CA LYS A 283 -8.92 -10.55 27.14
C LYS A 283 -8.67 -11.60 26.06
N ALA A 284 -8.04 -11.22 24.95
CA ALA A 284 -7.78 -12.11 23.83
C ALA A 284 -6.87 -13.30 24.20
N ILE A 285 -5.81 -13.05 24.98
CA ILE A 285 -4.90 -14.11 25.45
C ILE A 285 -5.59 -14.99 26.49
N GLN A 286 -6.40 -14.42 27.38
CA GLN A 286 -7.20 -15.20 28.32
C GLN A 286 -8.12 -16.16 27.59
N GLU A 287 -8.96 -15.66 26.66
CA GLU A 287 -9.90 -16.47 25.87
C GLU A 287 -9.18 -17.56 25.07
N THR A 288 -8.04 -17.23 24.47
CA THR A 288 -7.23 -18.21 23.71
C THR A 288 -6.70 -19.32 24.61
N GLN A 289 -6.15 -18.98 25.78
CA GLN A 289 -5.59 -19.97 26.70
C GLN A 289 -6.68 -20.84 27.35
N GLU A 290 -7.84 -20.26 27.65
CA GLU A 290 -9.02 -21.01 28.11
C GLU A 290 -9.49 -22.02 27.06
N ALA A 291 -9.56 -21.61 25.78
CA ALA A 291 -9.93 -22.51 24.68
C ALA A 291 -8.93 -23.67 24.49
N LEU A 292 -7.64 -23.44 24.79
CA LEU A 292 -6.60 -24.47 24.77
C LEU A 292 -6.60 -25.36 26.02
N GLY A 293 -7.49 -25.12 26.98
CA GLY A 293 -7.59 -25.91 28.21
C GLY A 293 -6.47 -25.63 29.23
N ALA A 294 -5.82 -24.47 29.13
CA ALA A 294 -4.77 -24.07 30.06
C ALA A 294 -5.31 -23.89 31.49
N THR A 295 -4.46 -24.15 32.49
CA THR A 295 -4.82 -23.94 33.90
C THR A 295 -4.91 -22.46 34.24
N ALA A 296 -5.67 -22.10 35.28
CA ALA A 296 -5.77 -20.71 35.77
C ALA A 296 -4.41 -20.06 36.06
N LYS A 297 -3.41 -20.86 36.48
CA LYS A 297 -2.05 -20.37 36.71
C LYS A 297 -1.34 -20.02 35.39
N GLU A 298 -1.44 -20.88 34.38
CA GLU A 298 -0.86 -20.65 33.05
C GLU A 298 -1.51 -19.46 32.37
N ILE A 299 -2.84 -19.36 32.42
CA ILE A 299 -3.60 -18.20 31.94
C ILE A 299 -3.08 -16.91 32.61
N GLY A 300 -2.95 -16.91 33.94
CA GLY A 300 -2.47 -15.75 34.68
C GLY A 300 -1.02 -15.35 34.34
N VAL A 301 -0.16 -16.29 33.96
CA VAL A 301 1.21 -16.01 33.48
C VAL A 301 1.15 -15.42 32.07
N ALA A 302 0.43 -16.05 31.14
CA ALA A 302 0.32 -15.60 29.75
C ALA A 302 -0.28 -14.19 29.65
N VAL A 303 -1.32 -13.88 30.43
CA VAL A 303 -1.92 -12.54 30.49
C VAL A 303 -0.89 -11.52 30.99
N ARG A 304 -0.13 -11.84 32.05
CA ARG A 304 0.90 -10.92 32.57
C ARG A 304 1.98 -10.65 31.52
N GLU A 305 2.45 -11.68 30.83
CA GLU A 305 3.44 -11.54 29.75
C GLU A 305 2.92 -10.68 28.60
N ALA A 306 1.65 -10.85 28.23
CA ALA A 306 0.99 -10.03 27.21
C ALA A 306 0.90 -8.54 27.64
N VAL A 307 0.52 -8.27 28.89
CA VAL A 307 0.50 -6.91 29.45
C VAL A 307 1.89 -6.28 29.42
N ASP A 308 2.92 -7.02 29.84
CA ASP A 308 4.28 -6.52 29.83
C ASP A 308 4.80 -6.28 28.40
N ARG A 309 4.39 -7.11 27.43
CA ARG A 309 4.69 -6.90 26.00
C ARG A 309 4.03 -5.63 25.48
N VAL A 310 2.78 -5.34 25.89
CA VAL A 310 2.08 -4.09 25.51
C VAL A 310 2.77 -2.86 26.08
N LYS A 311 3.16 -2.88 27.35
CA LYS A 311 3.89 -1.79 28.02
C LYS A 311 5.27 -1.53 27.41
N ARG A 312 5.91 -2.55 26.83
CA ARG A 312 7.14 -2.43 26.05
C ARG A 312 6.92 -1.94 24.61
N GLY A 313 5.72 -1.45 24.28
CA GLY A 313 5.43 -0.89 22.96
C GLY A 313 5.00 -1.92 21.93
N SER A 314 4.33 -3.01 22.33
CA SER A 314 3.73 -3.96 21.38
C SER A 314 2.21 -3.85 21.32
N ARG A 315 1.61 -4.25 20.20
CA ARG A 315 0.16 -4.37 20.04
C ARG A 315 -0.17 -5.73 19.46
N LEU A 316 -1.10 -6.44 20.11
CA LEU A 316 -1.62 -7.71 19.61
C LEU A 316 -2.72 -7.41 18.58
N VAL A 317 -2.59 -8.01 17.41
CA VAL A 317 -3.58 -8.03 16.35
C VAL A 317 -4.02 -9.47 16.13
N MET A 318 -5.32 -9.69 16.10
CA MET A 318 -5.90 -10.99 15.76
C MET A 318 -6.83 -10.85 14.56
N GLY A 319 -6.81 -11.84 13.68
CA GLY A 319 -7.71 -11.91 12.54
C GLY A 319 -7.99 -13.37 12.16
N LYS A 320 -9.17 -13.64 11.61
CA LYS A 320 -9.56 -14.98 11.16
C LYS A 320 -9.76 -14.98 9.65
N PHE A 321 -9.27 -16.00 8.98
CA PHE A 321 -9.48 -16.21 7.54
C PHE A 321 -9.64 -17.71 7.25
N GLN A 322 -10.25 -18.04 6.12
CA GLN A 322 -10.41 -19.43 5.70
C GLN A 322 -9.13 -19.93 5.02
N ALA A 323 -8.66 -21.11 5.42
CA ALA A 323 -7.50 -21.74 4.81
C ALA A 323 -7.78 -22.02 3.32
N PRO A 324 -6.86 -21.63 2.41
CA PRO A 324 -6.98 -21.91 0.97
C PRO A 324 -6.83 -23.40 0.66
N ALA A 325 -6.81 -23.74 -0.63
CA ALA A 325 -6.52 -25.10 -1.10
C ALA A 325 -5.20 -25.66 -0.56
N GLU A 326 -5.10 -26.99 -0.47
CA GLU A 326 -3.89 -27.68 -0.03
C GLU A 326 -2.62 -27.18 -0.75
N GLY A 327 -1.54 -26.96 0.01
CA GLY A 327 -0.29 -26.45 -0.53
C GLY A 327 0.51 -25.58 0.42
N THR A 328 1.62 -25.03 -0.09
CA THR A 328 2.44 -24.06 0.66
C THR A 328 2.24 -22.68 0.05
N HIS A 329 1.61 -21.79 0.82
CA HIS A 329 1.31 -20.42 0.43
C HIS A 329 2.36 -19.47 1.00
N ASN A 330 2.99 -18.65 0.15
CA ASN A 330 3.99 -17.68 0.58
C ASN A 330 3.29 -16.37 0.91
N LEU A 331 3.00 -16.16 2.19
CA LEU A 331 2.36 -14.94 2.67
C LEU A 331 3.41 -13.94 3.11
N THR A 332 3.05 -12.66 3.04
CA THR A 332 3.88 -11.56 3.53
C THR A 332 3.02 -10.64 4.37
N SER A 333 3.50 -10.33 5.56
CA SER A 333 2.94 -9.24 6.36
C SER A 333 3.63 -7.93 6.02
N PHE A 334 2.83 -6.93 5.70
CA PHE A 334 3.24 -5.56 5.51
C PHE A 334 2.77 -4.77 6.72
N CYS A 335 3.67 -4.13 7.45
CA CYS A 335 3.32 -3.16 8.47
C CYS A 335 3.78 -1.77 8.00
N LEU A 336 2.81 -0.92 7.66
CA LEU A 336 3.05 0.33 6.96
C LEU A 336 2.63 1.51 7.83
N CYS A 337 3.52 2.48 8.04
CA CYS A 337 3.19 3.71 8.75
C CYS A 337 2.40 4.66 7.84
N ASP A 338 1.45 5.41 8.37
CA ASP A 338 0.70 6.41 7.59
C ASP A 338 1.32 7.83 7.64
N ALA A 339 2.41 8.01 8.40
CA ALA A 339 3.00 9.31 8.71
C ALA A 339 4.51 9.42 8.43
N TRP A 340 5.28 8.35 8.65
CA TRP A 340 6.73 8.33 8.40
C TRP A 340 7.05 7.59 7.11
N ILE A 341 8.16 7.96 6.46
CA ILE A 341 8.65 7.29 5.25
C ILE A 341 9.87 6.44 5.64
N GLY A 342 9.94 5.19 5.17
CA GLY A 342 11.12 4.33 5.34
C GLY A 342 11.21 3.58 6.67
N CYS A 343 10.11 3.47 7.43
CA CYS A 343 9.99 2.59 8.60
C CYS A 343 9.05 1.39 8.36
N ASP A 344 8.57 1.25 7.12
CA ASP A 344 7.68 0.16 6.71
C ASP A 344 8.41 -1.18 6.77
N THR A 345 7.76 -2.20 7.33
CA THR A 345 8.37 -3.53 7.53
C THR A 345 7.63 -4.59 6.74
N LYS A 346 8.38 -5.55 6.18
CA LYS A 346 7.86 -6.69 5.43
C LYS A 346 8.46 -7.98 5.97
N THR A 347 7.61 -8.91 6.39
CA THR A 347 8.04 -10.23 6.89
C THR A 347 7.32 -11.31 6.10
N SER A 348 8.06 -12.15 5.37
CA SER A 348 7.49 -13.25 4.60
C SER A 348 7.55 -14.55 5.40
N PHE A 349 6.49 -15.34 5.33
CA PHE A 349 6.41 -16.66 5.95
C PHE A 349 5.62 -17.64 5.08
N LYS A 350 5.78 -18.94 5.36
CA LYS A 350 5.12 -20.01 4.61
C LYS A 350 3.96 -20.58 5.41
N LEU A 351 2.75 -20.44 4.90
CA LEU A 351 1.57 -21.10 5.43
C LEU A 351 1.43 -22.46 4.74
N LYS A 352 1.58 -23.54 5.50
CA LYS A 352 1.38 -24.91 5.00
C LYS A 352 -0.05 -25.33 5.28
N VAL A 353 -0.78 -25.66 4.22
CA VAL A 353 -2.15 -26.16 4.28
C VAL A 353 -2.18 -27.60 3.80
N LEU A 354 -2.72 -28.47 4.62
CA LEU A 354 -2.86 -29.90 4.35
C LEU A 354 -4.17 -30.18 3.62
N LYS A 355 -4.24 -31.34 2.96
CA LYS A 355 -5.49 -31.83 2.40
C LYS A 355 -6.54 -31.98 3.47
N ARG A 356 -7.78 -31.60 3.16
CA ARG A 356 -8.91 -31.87 4.04
C ARG A 356 -9.09 -33.38 4.23
N SER A 357 -9.03 -33.83 5.48
CA SER A 357 -9.27 -35.21 5.84
C SER A 357 -10.77 -35.54 5.78
N ARG A 358 -11.12 -36.77 5.36
CA ARG A 358 -12.52 -37.27 5.30
C ARG A 358 -13.24 -37.28 6.65
N ALA A 359 -12.52 -37.12 7.77
CA ALA A 359 -13.10 -37.08 9.10
C ALA A 359 -13.86 -35.77 9.41
N GLY A 360 -13.56 -34.68 8.69
CA GLY A 360 -14.17 -33.36 8.89
C GLY A 360 -15.51 -33.12 8.17
N THR A 361 -16.11 -34.14 7.55
CA THR A 361 -17.39 -34.02 6.82
C THR A 361 -18.62 -34.27 7.73
N ARG A 362 -18.40 -34.69 8.98
CA ARG A 362 -19.50 -35.03 9.91
C ARG A 362 -19.86 -33.85 10.81
N GLY A 363 -20.27 -32.74 10.19
CA GLY A 363 -20.62 -31.49 10.86
C GLY A 363 -21.95 -30.89 10.38
N HIS A 364 -22.89 -31.72 9.93
CA HIS A 364 -24.29 -31.33 9.79
C HIS A 364 -25.17 -32.58 9.96
N VAL A 365 -25.64 -32.79 11.19
CA VAL A 365 -26.76 -33.69 11.46
C VAL A 365 -27.93 -32.76 11.77
N PRO A 366 -28.99 -32.71 10.93
CA PRO A 366 -30.24 -32.11 11.36
C PRO A 366 -30.78 -32.94 12.51
N GLU A 367 -31.12 -32.26 13.60
CA GLU A 367 -31.75 -32.82 14.78
C GLU A 367 -33.13 -33.39 14.40
N GLU A 368 -33.25 -34.72 14.34
CA GLU A 368 -34.54 -35.39 14.52
C GLU A 368 -34.42 -36.45 15.62
N GLY A 369 -35.42 -36.44 16.51
CA GLY A 369 -35.48 -37.22 17.73
C GLY A 369 -35.67 -38.74 17.52
N PRO A 370 -35.72 -39.50 18.61
CA PRO A 370 -35.42 -40.92 18.60
C PRO A 370 -36.64 -41.77 18.23
N VAL A 371 -36.48 -42.70 17.29
CA VAL A 371 -37.37 -43.87 17.19
C VAL A 371 -36.56 -45.13 16.86
N ALA A 372 -37.04 -46.22 17.45
CA ALA A 372 -36.37 -47.47 17.71
C ALA A 372 -36.08 -48.36 16.48
N ALA A 373 -35.05 -49.19 16.67
CA ALA A 373 -34.85 -50.57 16.21
C ALA A 373 -35.72 -51.13 15.07
N THR A 374 -35.06 -51.64 14.03
CA THR A 374 -35.28 -53.02 13.56
C THR A 374 -34.11 -53.48 12.68
N GLU A 375 -33.82 -54.77 12.80
CA GLU A 375 -32.78 -55.55 12.13
C GLU A 375 -33.08 -55.83 10.65
N ASP A 376 -32.08 -56.44 10.02
CA ASP A 376 -32.08 -57.27 8.82
C ASP A 376 -31.87 -56.60 7.46
N GLY A 377 -30.86 -57.16 6.78
CA GLY A 377 -30.32 -56.66 5.53
C GLY A 377 -31.00 -57.19 4.29
N ASN A 378 -30.53 -56.69 3.16
CA ASN A 378 -30.52 -57.39 1.89
C ASN A 378 -29.52 -56.66 0.97
N GLU A 379 -28.63 -57.42 0.34
CA GLU A 379 -27.83 -57.02 -0.82
C GLU A 379 -28.77 -56.97 -2.02
N GLU A 380 -28.79 -55.90 -2.83
CA GLU A 380 -29.08 -55.98 -4.29
C GLU A 380 -28.33 -54.85 -5.02
N GLU A 381 -27.55 -55.27 -6.02
CA GLU A 381 -27.03 -54.49 -7.15
C GLU A 381 -28.18 -54.12 -8.09
N GLU A 382 -28.06 -53.04 -8.85
CA GLU A 382 -28.67 -52.72 -10.18
C GLU A 382 -28.66 -51.18 -10.33
N GLU A 383 -28.59 -50.55 -11.49
CA GLU A 383 -27.99 -50.81 -12.81
C GLU A 383 -27.92 -49.40 -13.46
N GLU A 384 -27.24 -49.29 -14.59
CA GLU A 384 -27.01 -48.10 -15.40
C GLU A 384 -28.29 -47.40 -15.87
N GLU A 385 -28.28 -46.06 -15.99
CA GLU A 385 -29.01 -45.36 -17.08
C GLU A 385 -28.19 -44.14 -17.55
N GLU A 386 -27.61 -44.28 -18.75
CA GLU A 386 -27.27 -43.17 -19.64
C GLU A 386 -28.58 -42.65 -20.25
N GLU A 387 -28.81 -41.33 -20.26
CA GLU A 387 -29.68 -40.71 -21.27
C GLU A 387 -29.04 -39.43 -21.84
N GLU A 388 -28.68 -39.58 -23.11
CA GLU A 388 -28.42 -38.58 -24.15
C GLU A 388 -29.75 -37.98 -24.64
N TYR A 389 -29.86 -36.65 -24.73
CA TYR A 389 -30.82 -35.96 -25.61
C TYR A 389 -30.27 -34.62 -26.11
N ASP A 390 -29.72 -34.68 -27.33
CA ASP A 390 -30.00 -33.88 -28.53
C ASP A 390 -30.57 -32.45 -28.47
N ASP A 391 -29.84 -31.59 -29.20
CA ASP A 391 -30.30 -30.80 -30.36
C ASP A 391 -31.46 -29.80 -30.22
N TYR A 392 -31.10 -28.51 -30.31
CA TYR A 392 -31.95 -27.49 -30.95
C TYR A 392 -31.06 -26.38 -31.54
N GLU A 393 -30.71 -26.54 -32.80
CA GLU A 393 -30.38 -25.40 -33.67
C GLU A 393 -31.63 -24.53 -33.95
N SER A 394 -31.46 -23.21 -33.95
CA SER A 394 -32.20 -22.34 -34.86
C SER A 394 -31.34 -21.11 -35.22
N GLU A 395 -30.70 -21.25 -36.38
CA GLU A 395 -30.74 -20.30 -37.50
C GLU A 395 -30.94 -18.81 -37.19
N TYR A 396 -29.88 -18.03 -37.36
CA TYR A 396 -29.94 -16.84 -38.22
C TYR A 396 -28.71 -16.86 -39.14
N SER A 397 -28.92 -17.43 -40.33
CA SER A 397 -28.26 -16.99 -41.58
C SER A 397 -28.74 -15.55 -41.89
N ASP A 398 -28.19 -14.74 -42.77
CA ASP A 398 -27.13 -14.75 -43.78
C ASP A 398 -26.99 -13.24 -44.11
N ASP A 399 -25.87 -12.65 -44.45
CA ASP A 399 -25.17 -12.74 -45.73
C ASP A 399 -23.85 -11.98 -45.51
N GLU A 400 -22.68 -12.59 -45.74
CA GLU A 400 -21.99 -12.65 -47.05
C GLU A 400 -21.47 -11.26 -47.49
N GLU A 401 -20.23 -11.06 -47.93
CA GLU A 401 -19.30 -11.94 -48.64
C GLU A 401 -17.93 -11.20 -48.63
N ASP A 402 -16.83 -11.89 -48.30
CA ASP A 402 -15.77 -12.31 -49.25
C ASP A 402 -14.66 -11.27 -49.51
N GLU A 403 -13.39 -11.62 -49.70
CA GLU A 403 -12.68 -12.89 -49.70
C GLU A 403 -11.17 -12.60 -49.45
N LYS A 404 -10.48 -13.58 -48.86
CA LYS A 404 -9.14 -14.13 -49.19
C LYS A 404 -8.12 -13.21 -49.92
N ASN A 405 -6.81 -13.26 -49.66
CA ASN A 405 -6.00 -14.36 -49.17
C ASN A 405 -4.57 -13.87 -48.83
N LYS A 406 -3.97 -14.60 -47.90
CA LYS A 406 -2.54 -14.90 -47.68
C LYS A 406 -1.51 -14.40 -48.71
N GLY A 407 -0.37 -13.95 -48.21
CA GLY A 407 0.89 -14.11 -48.96
C GLY A 407 2.11 -13.34 -48.46
N LYS A 408 2.97 -14.05 -47.72
CA LYS A 408 4.37 -13.72 -47.39
C LYS A 408 5.15 -13.01 -48.51
N GLY A 409 6.09 -12.13 -48.14
CA GLY A 409 7.36 -12.03 -48.89
C GLY A 409 8.10 -10.68 -48.90
N LYS A 410 9.20 -10.63 -48.13
CA LYS A 410 10.46 -9.88 -48.32
C LYS A 410 10.66 -8.95 -49.55
N GLY A 411 11.28 -7.80 -49.28
CA GLY A 411 12.14 -7.02 -50.20
C GLY A 411 12.08 -5.52 -49.84
N LYS A 412 13.00 -4.92 -49.09
CA LYS A 412 14.35 -4.39 -49.44
C LYS A 412 14.33 -3.37 -50.60
N VAL A 413 15.12 -2.30 -50.40
CA VAL A 413 15.54 -1.20 -51.32
C VAL A 413 14.54 -0.01 -51.33
N ALA A 414 14.80 1.19 -50.78
CA ALA A 414 15.89 2.18 -50.85
C ALA A 414 15.74 3.24 -51.95
N ASN A 415 15.87 4.50 -51.49
CA ASN A 415 16.39 5.71 -52.15
C ASN A 415 15.63 6.44 -53.27
N GLY A 416 15.73 7.78 -53.19
CA GLY A 416 15.63 8.74 -54.29
C GLY A 416 14.61 9.86 -54.00
N SER A 417 14.96 10.96 -53.32
CA SER A 417 15.78 12.10 -53.76
C SER A 417 15.09 13.05 -54.76
N ALA A 418 14.78 14.26 -54.23
CA ALA A 418 14.96 15.60 -54.80
C ALA A 418 14.49 15.93 -56.23
N HIS A 419 13.64 16.95 -56.34
CA HIS A 419 13.96 18.31 -56.86
C HIS A 419 12.69 19.18 -56.76
N GLN A 420 12.73 20.30 -56.02
CA GLN A 420 13.02 21.66 -56.47
C GLN A 420 12.10 22.22 -57.57
N GLY A 421 11.52 23.37 -57.25
CA GLY A 421 11.32 24.48 -58.17
C GLY A 421 9.87 24.77 -58.53
N ALA A 422 9.29 25.81 -57.94
CA ALA A 422 9.20 27.12 -58.59
C ALA A 422 8.19 28.01 -57.85
N ASP A 423 8.67 29.20 -57.48
CA ASP A 423 7.86 30.36 -57.10
C ASP A 423 6.89 30.77 -58.21
N SER A 424 5.74 31.32 -57.79
CA SER A 424 5.13 32.44 -58.48
C SER A 424 4.30 33.27 -57.48
N ASP A 425 4.78 34.49 -57.25
CA ASP A 425 4.12 35.61 -56.58
C ASP A 425 2.86 36.09 -57.30
N ILE A 426 1.93 36.69 -56.53
CA ILE A 426 0.97 37.79 -56.81
C ILE A 426 0.14 37.89 -55.52
N ASP A 427 0.39 38.79 -54.57
CA ASP A 427 0.26 40.27 -54.51
C ASP A 427 -1.15 40.85 -54.76
N SER A 428 -1.47 41.89 -53.99
CA SER A 428 -2.71 42.68 -53.81
C SER A 428 -3.51 42.25 -52.58
N GLY A 429 -3.61 42.97 -51.46
CA GLY A 429 -3.32 44.38 -51.18
C GLY A 429 -4.59 45.10 -50.67
N SER A 430 -4.43 45.84 -49.55
CA SER A 430 -5.28 46.96 -49.03
C SER A 430 -6.72 46.65 -48.57
N ASP A 431 -7.29 47.29 -47.55
CA ASP A 431 -6.85 48.35 -46.63
C ASP A 431 -7.82 48.46 -45.43
N GLU A 432 -7.38 49.24 -44.45
CA GLU A 432 -8.03 49.82 -43.24
C GLU A 432 -7.93 49.08 -41.90
#